data_AF-U2QIR3-F1
#
_entry.id   AF-U2QIR3-F1
#
_cell.length_a   1.000
_cell.length_b   1.000
_cell.length_c   1.000
_cell.angle_alpha   90.00
_cell.angle_beta   90.00
_cell.angle_gamma   90.00
#
_symmetry.space_group_name_H-M   'P 1'
#
loop_
_entity.id
_entity.type
_entity.pdbx_description
1 polymer ?
#
loop_
_entity_poly.entity_id
_entity_poly.type
_entity_poly.pdbx_seq_one_letter_code
_entity_poly.pdbx_strand_id
1 'polypeptide(L)'
;MAWTLPVLLGLTACGGDRLYSNDYRCQFQFDLSVHNNTLLNQVVNPLVPGTFVHVSQRWQGGVRHIDLCLASGTAESVALTTAEERQRACILGADNGIVVGQSYHNGLLAYDAQCPNCLAESGQTGRPLAFAAAGARLACPRCRRAYSLHDHGAVVEGPAGKKLMEYVAQSTGRFLLVHNKY
;
A
#
# COMPACT_ATOMS: atom_id res chain seq x y z
N MET A 1 1.92 -57.63 -26.85
CA MET A 1 1.91 -56.77 -25.65
C MET A 1 2.54 -55.44 -26.01
N ALA A 2 1.78 -54.37 -26.11
CA ALA A 2 2.31 -53.00 -26.17
C ALA A 2 1.25 -52.09 -25.54
N TRP A 3 1.54 -51.62 -24.33
CA TRP A 3 0.63 -50.81 -23.52
C TRP A 3 0.78 -49.34 -23.94
N THR A 4 -0.33 -48.71 -24.29
CA THR A 4 -0.43 -47.25 -24.46
C THR A 4 -0.35 -46.58 -23.08
N LEU A 5 0.71 -45.82 -22.82
CA LEU A 5 0.80 -44.92 -21.67
C LEU A 5 0.08 -43.61 -22.00
N PRO A 6 -0.98 -43.22 -21.27
CA PRO A 6 -1.60 -41.92 -21.46
C PRO A 6 -0.69 -40.86 -20.84
N VAL A 7 -0.29 -39.88 -21.65
CA VAL A 7 0.39 -38.67 -21.18
C VAL A 7 -0.64 -37.87 -20.39
N LEU A 8 -0.49 -37.87 -19.07
CA LEU A 8 -1.32 -37.09 -18.16
C LEU A 8 -0.96 -35.61 -18.33
N LEU A 9 -1.85 -34.86 -18.97
CA LEU A 9 -1.82 -33.40 -19.01
C LEU A 9 -2.01 -32.86 -17.58
N GLY A 10 -0.89 -32.52 -16.94
CA GLY A 10 -0.88 -31.79 -15.67
C GLY A 10 -1.36 -30.36 -15.90
N LEU A 11 -2.64 -30.09 -15.66
CA LEU A 11 -3.15 -28.73 -15.49
C LEU A 11 -2.53 -28.16 -14.22
N THR A 12 -1.45 -27.38 -14.35
CA THR A 12 -0.99 -26.53 -13.27
C THR A 12 -2.11 -25.51 -13.01
N ALA A 13 -2.86 -25.69 -11.94
CA ALA A 13 -3.79 -24.67 -11.46
C ALA A 13 -2.97 -23.39 -11.27
N CYS A 14 -3.22 -22.40 -12.12
CA CYS A 14 -2.73 -21.04 -11.94
C CYS A 14 -3.30 -20.59 -10.60
N GLY A 15 -2.47 -20.60 -9.55
CA GLY A 15 -2.87 -20.15 -8.22
C GLY A 15 -3.37 -18.73 -8.39
N GLY A 16 -4.69 -18.53 -8.26
CA GLY A 16 -5.30 -17.23 -8.54
C GLY A 16 -4.58 -16.18 -7.71
N ASP A 17 -3.91 -15.25 -8.38
CA ASP A 17 -3.17 -14.19 -7.72
C ASP A 17 -4.13 -13.50 -6.75
N ARG A 18 -3.86 -13.65 -5.45
CA ARG A 18 -4.59 -12.89 -4.45
C ARG A 18 -4.25 -11.43 -4.69
N LEU A 19 -5.22 -10.70 -5.23
CA LEU A 19 -5.07 -9.26 -5.47
C LEU A 19 -4.66 -8.55 -4.18
N TYR A 20 -5.28 -8.91 -3.06
CA TYR A 20 -5.06 -8.30 -1.74
C TYR A 20 -4.26 -9.21 -0.81
N SER A 21 -3.33 -8.60 -0.07
CA SER A 21 -2.51 -9.26 0.93
C SER A 21 -3.20 -9.32 2.30
N ASN A 22 -2.99 -10.44 2.98
CA ASN A 22 -3.34 -10.66 4.39
C ASN A 22 -2.11 -11.00 5.25
N ASP A 23 -0.91 -10.86 4.69
CA ASP A 23 0.34 -11.26 5.34
C ASP A 23 0.66 -10.40 6.57
N TYR A 24 0.29 -9.11 6.51
CA TYR A 24 0.44 -8.15 7.60
C TYR A 24 -0.87 -7.41 7.83
N ARG A 25 -1.14 -7.14 9.11
CA ARG A 25 -2.36 -6.44 9.51
C ARG A 25 -2.28 -4.98 9.05
N CYS A 26 -3.28 -4.55 8.30
CA CYS A 26 -3.56 -3.18 7.98
C CYS A 26 -4.98 -2.86 8.44
N GLN A 27 -5.10 -1.82 9.26
CA GLN A 27 -6.37 -1.26 9.70
C GLN A 27 -6.15 0.22 9.98
N PHE A 28 -6.51 1.04 9.01
CA PHE A 28 -6.36 2.48 9.03
C PHE A 28 -7.69 3.13 8.67
N GLN A 29 -8.13 4.05 9.52
CA GLN A 29 -9.31 4.86 9.30
C GLN A 29 -8.96 6.31 9.61
N PHE A 30 -9.17 7.19 8.63
CA PHE A 30 -8.90 8.62 8.76
C PHE A 30 -10.15 9.43 8.46
N ASP A 31 -10.51 10.35 9.35
CA ASP A 31 -11.70 11.21 9.20
C ASP A 31 -11.33 12.46 8.40
N LEU A 32 -11.68 12.44 7.12
CA LEU A 32 -11.44 13.50 6.14
C LEU A 32 -12.29 14.75 6.40
N SER A 33 -13.33 14.63 7.25
CA SER A 33 -14.20 15.77 7.61
C SER A 33 -13.67 16.56 8.80
N VAL A 34 -12.87 15.93 9.67
CA VAL A 34 -12.21 16.58 10.81
C VAL A 34 -10.92 17.27 10.36
N HIS A 35 -10.10 16.55 9.59
CA HIS A 35 -8.87 17.08 9.02
C HIS A 35 -9.09 17.44 7.56
N ASN A 36 -9.86 18.51 7.32
CA ASN A 36 -10.09 18.99 5.97
C ASN A 36 -8.80 19.57 5.36
N ASN A 37 -8.69 19.50 4.03
CA ASN A 37 -7.56 20.04 3.26
C ASN A 37 -6.20 19.35 3.48
N THR A 38 -6.17 18.14 4.04
CA THR A 38 -4.94 17.35 4.12
C THR A 38 -4.55 16.78 2.76
N LEU A 39 -3.30 16.30 2.63
CA LEU A 39 -2.87 15.52 1.47
C LEU A 39 -3.77 14.29 1.23
N LEU A 40 -4.36 13.72 2.27
CA LEU A 40 -5.30 12.61 2.13
C LEU A 40 -6.60 13.02 1.43
N ASN A 41 -7.11 14.23 1.64
CA ASN A 41 -8.28 14.72 0.90
C ASN A 41 -8.01 14.84 -0.61
N GLN A 42 -6.76 15.14 -0.99
CA GLN A 42 -6.37 15.28 -2.40
C GLN A 42 -6.32 13.91 -3.09
N VAL A 43 -5.66 12.93 -2.47
CA VAL A 43 -5.42 11.62 -3.13
C VAL A 43 -6.63 10.70 -3.15
N VAL A 44 -7.69 11.00 -2.37
CA VAL A 44 -8.97 10.27 -2.46
C VAL A 44 -9.94 10.88 -3.47
N ASN A 45 -9.60 12.02 -4.07
CA ASN A 45 -10.44 12.67 -5.07
C ASN A 45 -10.27 11.97 -6.43
N PRO A 46 -11.32 11.33 -6.99
CA PRO A 46 -11.22 10.64 -8.27
C PRO A 46 -10.92 11.57 -9.45
N LEU A 47 -11.13 12.88 -9.29
CA LEU A 47 -10.82 13.91 -10.29
C LEU A 47 -9.34 14.30 -10.32
N VAL A 48 -8.53 13.82 -9.36
CA VAL A 48 -7.08 14.05 -9.27
C VAL A 48 -6.34 12.71 -9.29
N PRO A 49 -6.45 11.92 -10.38
CA PRO A 49 -5.72 10.68 -10.50
C PRO A 49 -4.21 10.93 -10.62
N GLY A 50 -3.43 9.88 -10.39
CA GLY A 50 -1.98 9.91 -10.54
C GLY A 50 -1.20 10.26 -9.27
N THR A 51 -1.88 10.63 -8.18
CA THR A 51 -1.23 11.12 -6.97
C THR A 51 -1.33 10.08 -5.86
N PHE A 52 -0.18 9.77 -5.26
CA PHE A 52 -0.03 8.85 -4.13
C PHE A 52 0.71 9.55 -3.01
N VAL A 53 0.32 9.21 -1.77
CA VAL A 53 0.92 9.73 -0.55
C VAL A 53 1.40 8.57 0.30
N HIS A 54 2.60 8.71 0.84
CA HIS A 54 3.10 7.84 1.88
C HIS A 54 2.47 8.26 3.21
N VAL A 55 1.93 7.30 3.95
CA VAL A 55 1.26 7.48 5.24
C VAL A 55 2.02 6.66 6.28
N SER A 56 2.52 7.32 7.30
CA SER A 56 3.12 6.69 8.48
C SER A 56 2.53 7.29 9.76
N GLN A 57 2.88 6.71 10.91
CA GLN A 57 2.50 7.28 12.20
C GLN A 57 3.69 7.45 13.13
N ARG A 58 3.61 8.47 13.99
CA ARG A 58 4.54 8.70 15.09
C ARG A 58 3.80 9.15 16.35
N TRP A 59 4.40 8.90 17.51
CA TRP A 59 3.95 9.47 18.77
C TRP A 59 4.78 10.69 19.12
N GLN A 60 4.13 11.80 19.41
CA GLN A 60 4.78 13.04 19.85
C GLN A 60 3.97 13.62 21.02
N GLY A 61 4.61 13.80 22.18
CA GLY A 61 3.95 14.37 23.36
C GLY A 61 2.70 13.61 23.83
N GLY A 62 2.66 12.29 23.64
CA GLY A 62 1.50 11.46 24.01
C GLY A 62 0.31 11.54 23.03
N VAL A 63 0.48 12.24 21.90
CA VAL A 63 -0.51 12.31 20.81
C VAL A 63 0.01 11.52 19.61
N ARG A 64 -0.87 10.78 18.95
CA ARG A 64 -0.56 10.10 17.69
C ARG A 64 -0.64 11.11 16.55
N HIS A 65 0.40 11.18 15.74
CA HIS A 65 0.46 11.95 14.51
C HIS A 65 0.44 11.01 13.32
N ILE A 66 -0.29 11.41 12.27
CA ILE A 66 -0.21 10.81 10.95
C ILE A 66 0.70 11.68 10.10
N ASP A 67 1.81 11.11 9.65
CA ASP A 67 2.75 11.80 8.78
C ASP A 67 2.48 11.39 7.34
N LEU A 68 2.38 12.41 6.49
CA LEU A 68 2.01 12.32 5.09
C LEU A 68 3.15 12.88 4.25
N CYS A 69 3.53 12.19 3.18
CA CYS A 69 4.58 12.66 2.28
C CYS A 69 4.28 12.29 0.82
N LEU A 70 4.31 13.29 -0.06
CA LEU A 70 4.21 13.09 -1.50
C LEU A 70 5.58 12.80 -2.12
N ALA A 71 5.58 12.25 -3.33
CA ALA A 71 6.81 12.07 -4.11
C ALA A 71 7.57 13.38 -4.40
N SER A 72 6.89 14.53 -4.38
CA SER A 72 7.51 15.86 -4.52
C SER A 72 8.35 16.27 -3.31
N GLY A 73 8.27 15.54 -2.19
CA GLY A 73 8.84 15.93 -0.90
C GLY A 73 7.94 16.86 -0.08
N THR A 74 6.77 17.23 -0.59
CA THR A 74 5.74 17.93 0.20
C THR A 74 5.27 17.01 1.32
N ALA A 75 5.44 17.46 2.57
CA ALA A 75 5.10 16.68 3.74
C ALA A 75 4.16 17.44 4.68
N GLU A 76 3.30 16.70 5.37
CA GLU A 76 2.32 17.19 6.34
C GLU A 76 2.30 16.25 7.54
N SER A 77 2.01 16.77 8.73
CA SER A 77 1.84 15.96 9.94
C SER A 77 0.56 16.37 10.66
N VAL A 78 -0.36 15.43 10.82
CA VAL A 78 -1.69 15.67 11.36
C VAL A 78 -1.81 15.07 12.76
N ALA A 79 -2.09 15.90 13.77
CA ALA A 79 -2.28 15.45 15.14
C ALA A 79 -3.70 14.89 15.35
N LEU A 80 -3.81 13.66 15.84
CA LEU A 80 -5.09 13.02 16.15
C LEU A 80 -5.52 13.35 17.58
N THR A 81 -6.30 14.41 17.75
CA THR A 81 -6.60 15.00 19.06
C THR A 81 -8.01 14.69 19.58
N THR A 82 -8.93 14.28 18.71
CA THR A 82 -10.32 14.00 19.11
C THR A 82 -10.43 12.69 19.89
N ALA A 83 -11.49 12.54 20.69
CA ALA A 83 -11.69 11.32 21.47
C ALA A 83 -11.90 10.10 20.56
N GLU A 84 -12.66 10.27 19.48
CA GLU A 84 -12.98 9.24 18.50
C GLU A 84 -11.71 8.76 17.77
N GLU A 85 -10.82 9.67 17.38
CA GLU A 85 -9.57 9.29 16.70
C GLU A 85 -8.62 8.50 17.60
N ARG A 86 -8.56 8.84 18.88
CA ARG A 86 -7.73 8.11 19.85
C ARG A 86 -8.19 6.68 20.09
N GLN A 87 -9.49 6.41 19.92
CA GLN A 87 -10.06 5.07 20.08
C GLN A 87 -9.89 4.18 18.83
N ARG A 88 -9.61 4.77 17.67
CA ARG A 88 -9.46 4.02 16.41
C ARG A 88 -8.09 3.32 16.33
N ALA A 89 -8.12 2.08 15.83
CA ALA A 89 -6.91 1.37 15.47
C ALA A 89 -6.18 2.09 14.32
N CYS A 90 -4.86 2.21 14.43
CA CYS A 90 -3.98 2.69 13.38
C CYS A 90 -2.85 1.68 13.24
N ILE A 91 -3.03 0.73 12.32
CA ILE A 91 -2.08 -0.33 12.03
C ILE A 91 -1.75 -0.23 10.54
N LEU A 92 -0.49 0.07 10.24
CA LEU A 92 -0.03 0.44 8.90
C LEU A 92 0.90 -0.63 8.33
N GLY A 93 0.45 -1.89 8.32
CA GLY A 93 1.19 -2.96 7.66
C GLY A 93 2.53 -3.31 8.30
N ALA A 94 3.44 -3.85 7.50
CA ALA A 94 4.69 -4.45 7.95
C ALA A 94 5.74 -3.42 8.40
N ASP A 95 5.80 -2.25 7.77
CA ASP A 95 6.80 -1.21 8.06
C ASP A 95 6.23 0.01 8.79
N ASN A 96 5.06 -0.13 9.43
CA ASN A 96 4.33 0.98 10.03
C ASN A 96 4.09 2.14 9.02
N GLY A 97 3.92 1.77 7.76
CA GLY A 97 3.72 2.67 6.64
C GLY A 97 2.91 2.03 5.53
N ILE A 98 2.05 2.82 4.90
CA ILE A 98 1.32 2.46 3.69
C ILE A 98 1.47 3.56 2.65
N VAL A 99 1.23 3.25 1.39
CA VAL A 99 1.13 4.22 0.30
C VAL A 99 -0.27 4.12 -0.28
N VAL A 100 -1.00 5.23 -0.29
CA VAL A 100 -2.40 5.29 -0.75
C VAL A 100 -2.56 6.37 -1.81
N GLY A 101 -3.38 6.12 -2.81
CA GLY A 101 -3.68 7.15 -3.80
C GLY A 101 -4.56 6.72 -4.96
N GLN A 102 -4.94 7.71 -5.75
CA GLN A 102 -5.80 7.53 -6.90
C GLN A 102 -4.95 7.12 -8.11
N SER A 103 -5.14 5.90 -8.61
CA SER A 103 -4.52 5.46 -9.86
C SER A 103 -5.20 6.09 -11.09
N TYR A 104 -4.52 6.04 -12.23
CA TYR A 104 -5.11 6.52 -13.50
C TYR A 104 -6.24 5.64 -14.04
N HIS A 105 -6.28 4.35 -13.71
CA HIS A 105 -7.19 3.39 -14.36
C HIS A 105 -7.86 2.38 -13.41
N ASN A 106 -7.38 2.25 -12.16
CA ASN A 106 -7.82 1.23 -11.21
C ASN A 106 -8.48 1.83 -9.94
N GLY A 107 -8.80 3.12 -9.96
CA GLY A 107 -9.41 3.81 -8.81
C GLY A 107 -8.43 4.04 -7.65
N LEU A 108 -8.97 4.10 -6.44
CA LEU A 108 -8.21 4.28 -5.20
C LEU A 108 -7.50 2.97 -4.81
N LEU A 109 -6.18 3.01 -4.67
CA LEU A 109 -5.35 1.86 -4.32
C LEU A 109 -4.53 2.15 -3.06
N ALA A 110 -4.22 1.10 -2.31
CA ALA A 110 -3.30 1.19 -1.18
C ALA A 110 -2.37 -0.01 -1.12
N TYR A 111 -1.13 0.26 -0.71
CA TYR A 111 -0.07 -0.74 -0.62
C TYR A 111 0.69 -0.60 0.69
N ASP A 112 1.32 -1.68 1.15
CA ASP A 112 2.32 -1.63 2.21
C ASP A 112 3.57 -0.86 1.74
N ALA A 113 4.20 -0.12 2.65
CA ALA A 113 5.47 0.56 2.39
C ALA A 113 6.69 -0.39 2.46
N GLN A 114 6.53 -1.62 2.93
CA GLN A 114 7.55 -2.66 2.98
C GLN A 114 7.75 -3.32 1.61
N CYS A 115 9.01 -3.48 1.20
CA CYS A 115 9.34 -4.29 0.02
C CYS A 115 8.98 -5.77 0.26
N PRO A 116 8.04 -6.36 -0.51
CA PRO A 116 7.57 -7.74 -0.30
C PRO A 116 8.64 -8.78 -0.63
N ASN A 117 9.52 -8.47 -1.59
CA ASN A 117 10.59 -9.38 -2.00
C ASN A 117 11.70 -9.43 -0.95
N CYS A 118 12.16 -8.29 -0.43
CA CYS A 118 13.13 -8.29 0.67
C CYS A 118 12.56 -8.89 1.96
N LEU A 119 11.27 -8.72 2.20
CA LEU A 119 10.58 -9.34 3.32
C LEU A 119 10.56 -10.86 3.18
N ALA A 120 10.21 -11.38 2.01
CA ALA A 120 10.22 -12.82 1.74
C ALA A 120 11.64 -13.43 1.81
N GLU A 121 12.65 -12.70 1.37
CA GLU A 121 14.04 -13.17 1.37
C GLU A 121 14.67 -13.19 2.77
N SER A 122 14.39 -12.18 3.61
CA SER A 122 15.04 -12.03 4.92
C SER A 122 14.15 -12.36 6.12
N GLY A 123 12.84 -12.46 5.95
CA GLY A 123 11.87 -12.57 7.04
C GLY A 123 11.78 -11.34 7.93
N GLN A 124 12.39 -10.21 7.53
CA GLN A 124 12.53 -9.01 8.34
C GLN A 124 11.82 -7.81 7.72
N THR A 125 11.10 -7.07 8.57
CA THR A 125 10.56 -5.73 8.26
C THR A 125 11.70 -4.68 8.28
N GLY A 126 11.40 -3.40 8.06
CA GLY A 126 12.44 -2.36 7.98
C GLY A 126 13.14 -2.30 6.63
N ARG A 127 12.45 -2.68 5.54
CA ARG A 127 12.93 -2.50 4.16
C ARG A 127 11.97 -1.58 3.41
N PRO A 128 11.93 -0.28 3.78
CA PRO A 128 11.02 0.68 3.20
C PRO A 128 11.26 0.84 1.71
N LEU A 129 10.16 1.02 1.01
CA LEU A 129 10.11 1.49 -0.36
C LEU A 129 10.18 3.02 -0.37
N ALA A 130 10.76 3.57 -1.43
CA ALA A 130 10.80 5.02 -1.66
C ALA A 130 10.11 5.36 -2.97
N PHE A 131 9.51 6.55 -3.08
CA PHE A 131 9.07 7.04 -4.38
C PHE A 131 10.25 7.15 -5.35
N ALA A 132 10.07 6.61 -6.55
CA ALA A 132 11.01 6.79 -7.65
C ALA A 132 10.72 8.10 -8.40
N ALA A 133 11.62 8.48 -9.32
CA ALA A 133 11.45 9.68 -10.14
C ALA A 133 10.08 9.68 -10.83
N ALA A 134 9.35 10.80 -10.69
CA ALA A 134 7.97 11.05 -11.11
C ALA A 134 6.83 10.49 -10.22
N GLY A 135 7.11 9.84 -9.08
CA GLY A 135 6.08 9.50 -8.07
C GLY A 135 5.03 8.45 -8.46
N ALA A 136 5.05 7.99 -9.71
CA ALA A 136 4.18 6.93 -10.24
C ALA A 136 4.62 5.51 -9.84
N ARG A 137 5.77 5.38 -9.16
CA ARG A 137 6.39 4.10 -8.80
C ARG A 137 6.99 4.16 -7.40
N LEU A 138 7.00 3.01 -6.75
CA LEU A 138 7.83 2.75 -5.58
C LEU A 138 9.05 1.94 -5.99
N ALA A 139 10.22 2.27 -5.45
CA ALA A 139 11.44 1.54 -5.66
C ALA A 139 12.03 1.05 -4.34
N CYS A 140 12.54 -0.18 -4.35
CA CYS A 140 13.31 -0.72 -3.24
C CYS A 140 14.80 -0.38 -3.43
N PRO A 141 15.41 0.38 -2.52
CA PRO A 141 16.83 0.73 -2.64
C PRO A 141 17.75 -0.50 -2.52
N ARG A 142 17.29 -1.56 -1.84
CA ARG A 142 18.07 -2.78 -1.55
C ARG A 142 18.07 -3.78 -2.71
N CYS A 143 16.89 -4.22 -3.16
CA CYS A 143 16.79 -5.22 -4.23
C CYS A 143 16.61 -4.62 -5.62
N ARG A 144 16.58 -3.28 -5.73
CA ARG A 144 16.52 -2.52 -6.99
C ARG A 144 15.26 -2.78 -7.83
N ARG A 145 14.23 -3.41 -7.26
CA ARG A 145 12.91 -3.55 -7.89
C ARG A 145 12.14 -2.23 -7.84
N ALA A 146 11.46 -1.89 -8.92
CA ALA A 146 10.46 -0.83 -8.95
C ALA A 146 9.08 -1.41 -9.25
N TYR A 147 8.06 -0.81 -8.64
CA TYR A 147 6.68 -1.26 -8.66
C TYR A 147 5.77 -0.15 -9.19
N SER A 148 4.83 -0.50 -10.06
CA SER A 148 3.80 0.42 -10.53
C SER A 148 2.78 0.68 -9.43
N LEU A 149 2.52 1.96 -9.12
CA LEU A 149 1.42 2.33 -8.22
C LEU A 149 0.07 2.34 -8.94
N HIS A 150 0.06 2.38 -10.27
CA HIS A 150 -1.17 2.41 -11.05
C HIS A 150 -1.69 1.03 -11.43
N ASP A 151 -0.81 0.03 -11.50
CA ASP A 151 -1.11 -1.32 -12.01
C ASP A 151 -0.93 -2.37 -10.91
N HIS A 152 -1.79 -2.30 -9.89
CA HIS A 152 -1.90 -3.28 -8.79
C HIS A 152 -0.56 -3.70 -8.13
N GLY A 153 0.41 -2.78 -8.07
CA GLY A 153 1.72 -3.03 -7.47
C GLY A 153 2.66 -3.91 -8.29
N ALA A 154 2.42 -4.10 -9.59
CA ALA A 154 3.22 -4.94 -10.46
C ALA A 154 4.70 -4.51 -10.49
N VAL A 155 5.62 -5.47 -10.57
CA VAL A 155 7.05 -5.19 -10.77
C VAL A 155 7.25 -4.71 -12.21
N VAL A 156 7.77 -3.50 -12.37
CA VAL A 156 7.99 -2.86 -13.69
C VAL A 156 9.48 -2.65 -14.01
N GLU A 157 10.36 -2.84 -13.02
CA GLU A 157 11.81 -2.75 -13.20
C GLU A 157 12.52 -3.62 -12.17
N GLY A 158 13.71 -4.11 -12.52
CA GLY A 158 14.52 -4.99 -11.68
C GLY A 158 14.15 -6.48 -11.81
N PRO A 159 14.67 -7.34 -10.93
CA PRO A 159 14.41 -8.78 -11.02
C PRO A 159 12.93 -9.13 -10.82
N ALA A 160 12.46 -10.18 -11.49
CA ALA A 160 11.11 -10.71 -11.27
C ALA A 160 10.87 -11.07 -9.79
N GLY A 161 9.63 -11.01 -9.34
CA GLY A 161 9.28 -11.27 -7.95
C GLY A 161 7.83 -10.96 -7.62
N LYS A 162 7.52 -10.95 -6.32
CA LYS A 162 6.19 -10.62 -5.79
C LYS A 162 5.82 -9.17 -6.14
N LYS A 163 4.56 -8.93 -6.50
CA LYS A 163 3.95 -7.59 -6.55
C LYS A 163 3.85 -6.97 -5.15
N LEU A 164 3.56 -5.67 -5.05
CA LEU A 164 3.32 -5.01 -3.76
C LEU A 164 2.19 -5.68 -2.97
N MET A 165 2.32 -5.70 -1.64
CA MET A 165 1.24 -6.09 -0.75
C MET A 165 0.14 -5.04 -0.82
N GLU A 166 -0.94 -5.35 -1.52
CA GLU A 166 -2.07 -4.44 -1.73
C GLU A 166 -3.13 -4.64 -0.65
N TYR A 167 -3.69 -3.54 -0.17
CA TYR A 167 -4.78 -3.48 0.80
C TYR A 167 -6.05 -2.95 0.13
N VAL A 168 -7.20 -3.28 0.70
CA VAL A 168 -8.47 -2.68 0.28
C VAL A 168 -8.44 -1.21 0.69
N ALA A 169 -8.70 -0.31 -0.26
CA ALA A 169 -8.80 1.12 -0.02
C ALA A 169 -10.18 1.62 -0.45
N GLN A 170 -10.85 2.38 0.43
CA GLN A 170 -12.18 2.91 0.18
C GLN A 170 -12.32 4.32 0.76
N SER A 171 -13.03 5.18 0.03
CA SER A 171 -13.48 6.47 0.55
C SER A 171 -14.99 6.48 0.67
N THR A 172 -15.50 6.85 1.84
CA THR A 172 -16.94 7.03 2.10
C THR A 172 -17.37 8.50 1.99
N GLY A 173 -16.50 9.37 1.46
CA GLY A 173 -16.64 10.82 1.50
C GLY A 173 -16.24 11.43 2.84
N ARG A 174 -16.60 10.78 3.95
CA ARG A 174 -16.16 11.16 5.30
C ARG A 174 -14.87 10.47 5.73
N PHE A 175 -14.75 9.17 5.46
CA PHE A 175 -13.61 8.37 5.91
C PHE A 175 -12.82 7.84 4.74
N LEU A 176 -11.49 7.90 4.85
CA LEU A 176 -10.59 6.99 4.15
C LEU A 176 -10.41 5.74 5.01
N LEU A 177 -10.65 4.57 4.42
CA LEU A 177 -10.48 3.26 5.02
C LEU A 177 -9.43 2.50 4.23
N VAL A 178 -8.43 1.95 4.93
CA VAL A 178 -7.46 1.01 4.37
C VAL A 178 -7.35 -0.20 5.27
N HIS A 179 -7.60 -1.40 4.71
CA HIS A 179 -7.62 -2.63 5.49
C HIS A 179 -7.32 -3.88 4.68
N ASN A 180 -7.00 -4.97 5.38
CA ASN A 180 -6.96 -6.32 4.80
C ASN A 180 -8.31 -6.78 4.24
N LYS A 181 -8.29 -7.66 3.23
CA LYS A 181 -9.51 -8.30 2.70
C LYS A 181 -9.77 -9.61 3.43
N TYR A 182 -10.69 -9.60 4.38
CA TYR A 182 -11.19 -10.78 5.09
C TYR A 182 -12.43 -11.35 4.41
#